data_AF-A0A3D3MDH1-F1
#
_entry.id   AF-A0A3D3MDH1-F1
#
_cell.length_a   1.000
_cell.length_b   1.000
_cell.length_c   1.000
_cell.angle_alpha   90.00
_cell.angle_beta   90.00
_cell.angle_gamma   90.00
#
_symmetry.space_group_name_H-M   'P 1'
#
loop_
_entity.id
_entity.type
_entity.pdbx_description
1 polymer ?
#
loop_
_entity_poly.entity_id
_entity_poly.type
_entity_poly.pdbx_seq_one_letter_code
_entity_poly.pdbx_strand_id
1 'polypeptide(L)'
;MGDDAATILSQSKRRLTKLKLLANFFEHIDIISIFIKTDIIHNLFQENTALDYNKLELFHLQYTDSLIELLTKIKRQKENDMLAVINEIDINNKYISGFEERRVDSFQTDRKMYSGVFSQHLKTLYKDLTEDIFTANWDNVLYFHKKYAQEFYRTEADESLLKSESFPAYQYRDYSIERKLLGRLNIQGFKVRFVCGYLIDTHEYELFKIFQSDDYFIFSIDDRKLYLFDKELDKLDISENQSNQGTIIDQLKRKNEQLEKSMNERKRALPPEVEGVLKDYIKNLENIDIMSKIFDFDEETNILRAMLNLNLNNN
;
A
#
# COMPACT_ATOMS: atom_id res chain seq x y z
N MET A 1 -38.15 23.89 -41.49
CA MET A 1 -37.12 24.88 -41.09
C MET A 1 -36.90 24.94 -39.58
N GLY A 2 -37.94 24.98 -38.72
CA GLY A 2 -37.73 24.97 -37.25
C GLY A 2 -37.36 23.61 -36.63
N ASP A 3 -37.79 22.49 -37.23
CA ASP A 3 -37.62 21.14 -36.69
C ASP A 3 -36.18 20.60 -36.87
N ASP A 4 -35.55 20.92 -38.00
CA ASP A 4 -34.16 20.53 -38.31
C ASP A 4 -33.15 21.26 -37.42
N ALA A 5 -33.35 22.55 -37.17
CA ALA A 5 -32.50 23.35 -36.28
C ALA A 5 -32.55 22.85 -34.83
N ALA A 6 -33.75 22.53 -34.33
CA ALA A 6 -33.92 21.96 -32.99
C ALA A 6 -33.23 20.59 -32.87
N THR A 7 -33.29 19.79 -33.93
CA THR A 7 -32.63 18.48 -34.01
C THR A 7 -31.11 18.62 -33.97
N ILE A 8 -30.54 19.52 -34.78
CA ILE A 8 -29.08 19.77 -34.83
C ILE A 8 -28.56 20.29 -33.49
N LEU A 9 -29.25 21.24 -32.86
CA LEU A 9 -28.87 21.75 -31.53
C LEU A 9 -28.89 20.65 -30.46
N SER A 10 -29.91 19.78 -30.48
CA SER A 10 -30.00 18.64 -29.57
C SER A 10 -28.83 17.66 -29.75
N GLN A 11 -28.46 17.36 -31.00
CA GLN A 11 -27.32 16.49 -31.31
C GLN A 11 -25.99 17.11 -30.91
N SER A 12 -25.81 18.41 -31.18
CA SER A 12 -24.66 19.19 -30.73
C SER A 12 -24.46 19.11 -29.21
N LYS A 13 -25.54 19.31 -28.44
CA LYS A 13 -25.52 19.18 -26.98
C LYS A 13 -25.14 17.78 -26.50
N ARG A 14 -25.57 16.73 -27.22
CA ARG A 14 -25.18 15.34 -26.93
C ARG A 14 -23.69 15.10 -27.15
N ARG A 15 -23.10 15.69 -28.21
CA ARG A 15 -21.65 15.64 -28.48
C ARG A 15 -20.86 16.38 -27.41
N LEU A 16 -21.29 17.57 -27.01
CA LEU A 16 -20.70 18.32 -25.91
C LEU A 16 -20.69 17.54 -24.59
N THR A 17 -21.79 16.86 -24.28
CA THR A 17 -21.87 16.01 -23.08
C THR A 17 -20.82 14.91 -23.10
N LYS A 18 -20.63 14.23 -24.25
CA LYS A 18 -19.57 13.21 -24.39
C LYS A 18 -18.18 13.81 -24.25
N LEU A 19 -17.93 14.95 -24.91
CA LEU A 19 -16.64 15.63 -24.86
C LEU A 19 -16.31 16.11 -23.42
N LYS A 20 -17.30 16.58 -22.67
CA LYS A 20 -17.15 16.94 -21.25
C LYS A 20 -16.73 15.75 -20.39
N LEU A 21 -17.34 14.58 -20.59
CA LEU A 21 -16.97 13.36 -19.86
C LEU A 21 -15.53 12.94 -20.18
N LEU A 22 -15.11 13.06 -21.44
CA LEU A 22 -13.73 12.78 -21.85
C LEU A 22 -12.75 13.80 -21.26
N ALA A 23 -13.07 15.10 -21.30
CA ALA A 23 -12.26 16.15 -20.69
C ALA A 23 -12.06 15.91 -19.18
N ASN A 24 -13.12 15.54 -18.46
CA ASN A 24 -13.05 15.19 -17.04
C ASN A 24 -12.27 13.90 -16.77
N PHE A 25 -12.29 12.92 -17.68
CA PHE A 25 -11.49 11.72 -17.53
C PHE A 25 -9.99 12.03 -17.66
N PHE A 26 -9.60 12.72 -18.72
CA PHE A 26 -8.18 13.00 -18.99
C PHE A 26 -7.60 14.10 -18.11
N GLU A 27 -8.41 15.05 -17.63
CA GLU A 27 -7.97 16.22 -16.84
C GLU A 27 -6.84 16.99 -17.52
N HIS A 28 -6.81 16.97 -18.86
CA HIS A 28 -5.75 17.54 -19.68
C HIS A 28 -6.17 18.93 -20.19
N ILE A 29 -5.28 19.92 -20.05
CA ILE A 29 -5.58 21.33 -20.34
C ILE A 29 -6.07 21.56 -21.78
N ASP A 30 -5.43 20.90 -22.75
CA ASP A 30 -5.78 21.05 -24.17
C ASP A 30 -7.18 20.50 -24.48
N ILE A 31 -7.55 19.34 -23.91
CA ILE A 31 -8.88 18.74 -24.10
C ILE A 31 -9.95 19.62 -23.44
N ILE A 32 -9.67 20.15 -22.25
CA ILE A 32 -10.56 21.08 -21.56
C ILE A 32 -10.75 22.37 -22.38
N SER A 33 -9.68 22.93 -22.94
CA SER A 33 -9.73 24.10 -23.82
C SER A 33 -10.60 23.86 -25.05
N ILE A 34 -10.43 22.71 -25.71
CA ILE A 34 -11.26 22.30 -26.85
C ILE A 34 -12.72 22.18 -26.46
N PHE A 35 -13.03 21.55 -25.32
CA PHE A 35 -14.39 21.45 -24.81
C PHE A 35 -15.03 22.83 -24.63
N ILE A 36 -14.33 23.76 -23.95
CA ILE A 36 -14.81 25.12 -23.72
C ILE A 36 -15.10 25.84 -25.05
N LYS A 37 -14.18 25.76 -26.02
CA LYS A 37 -14.37 26.40 -27.33
C LYS A 37 -15.55 25.80 -28.11
N THR A 38 -15.70 24.48 -28.07
CA THR A 38 -16.83 23.80 -28.71
C THR A 38 -18.16 24.21 -28.06
N ASP A 39 -18.19 24.40 -26.74
CA ASP A 39 -19.37 24.87 -26.00
C ASP A 39 -19.73 26.32 -26.34
N ILE A 40 -18.72 27.19 -26.48
CA ILE A 40 -18.93 28.57 -26.95
C ILE A 40 -19.55 28.59 -28.35
N ILE A 41 -19.03 27.77 -29.28
CA ILE A 41 -19.59 27.67 -30.64
C ILE A 41 -21.05 27.21 -30.58
N HIS A 42 -21.36 26.18 -29.79
CA HIS A 42 -22.75 25.73 -29.62
C HIS A 42 -23.67 26.85 -29.10
N ASN A 43 -23.25 27.55 -28.04
CA ASN A 43 -24.04 28.62 -27.43
C ASN A 43 -24.27 29.77 -28.43
N LEU A 44 -23.28 30.11 -29.27
CA LEU A 44 -23.42 31.13 -30.31
C LEU A 44 -24.51 30.78 -31.33
N PHE A 45 -24.62 29.52 -31.75
CA PHE A 45 -25.70 29.06 -32.63
C PHE A 45 -27.05 28.93 -31.90
N GLN A 46 -27.05 28.62 -30.61
CA GLN A 46 -28.27 28.58 -29.80
C GLN A 46 -28.87 29.97 -29.60
N GLU A 47 -28.03 31.00 -29.42
CA GLU A 47 -28.45 32.39 -29.18
C GLU A 47 -28.83 33.13 -30.47
N ASN A 48 -28.28 32.74 -31.63
CA ASN A 48 -28.48 33.42 -32.91
C ASN A 48 -29.25 32.57 -33.92
N THR A 49 -30.58 32.74 -33.96
CA THR A 49 -31.46 31.98 -34.87
C THR A 49 -31.33 32.33 -36.35
N ALA A 50 -30.57 33.39 -36.69
CA ALA A 50 -30.27 33.79 -38.06
C ALA A 50 -29.12 32.99 -38.70
N LEU A 51 -28.39 32.19 -37.92
CA LEU A 51 -27.29 31.37 -38.42
C LEU A 51 -27.79 30.08 -39.07
N ASP A 52 -27.07 29.62 -40.09
CA ASP A 52 -27.36 28.34 -40.74
C ASP A 52 -26.81 27.18 -39.90
N TYR A 53 -27.72 26.49 -39.20
CA TYR A 53 -27.42 25.36 -38.32
C TYR A 53 -26.71 24.19 -39.03
N ASN A 54 -26.82 24.05 -40.36
CA ASN A 54 -26.07 23.02 -41.07
C ASN A 54 -24.55 23.20 -40.94
N LYS A 55 -24.09 24.45 -40.76
CA LYS A 55 -22.68 24.77 -40.52
C LYS A 55 -22.19 24.29 -39.16
N LEU A 56 -23.06 24.32 -38.14
CA LEU A 56 -22.76 23.72 -36.83
C LEU A 56 -22.64 22.20 -36.94
N GLU A 57 -23.52 21.56 -37.72
CA GLU A 57 -23.44 20.12 -37.95
C GLU A 57 -22.17 19.74 -38.73
N LEU A 58 -21.82 20.49 -39.78
CA LEU A 58 -20.57 20.30 -40.52
C LEU A 58 -19.34 20.43 -39.63
N PHE A 59 -19.32 21.45 -38.74
CA PHE A 59 -18.26 21.60 -37.74
C PHE A 59 -18.15 20.35 -36.85
N HIS A 60 -19.26 19.83 -36.36
CA HIS A 60 -19.24 18.64 -35.51
C HIS A 60 -18.76 17.39 -36.25
N LEU A 61 -19.24 17.16 -37.47
CA LEU A 61 -18.83 16.02 -38.30
C LEU A 61 -17.34 16.05 -38.62
N GLN A 62 -16.80 17.23 -38.93
CA GLN A 62 -15.41 17.38 -39.34
C GLN A 62 -14.44 17.40 -38.14
N TYR A 63 -14.85 17.93 -37.00
CA TYR A 63 -13.93 18.23 -35.90
C TYR A 63 -14.29 17.53 -34.59
N THR A 64 -15.55 17.57 -34.17
CA THR A 64 -15.93 17.07 -32.83
C THR A 64 -16.05 15.55 -32.80
N ASP A 65 -16.65 14.94 -33.81
CA ASP A 65 -16.92 13.50 -33.83
C ASP A 65 -15.62 12.68 -33.92
N SER A 66 -14.68 13.07 -34.78
CA SER A 66 -13.37 12.43 -34.89
C SER A 66 -12.54 12.56 -33.61
N LEU A 67 -12.59 13.73 -32.95
CA LEU A 67 -11.91 13.92 -31.67
C LEU A 67 -12.51 13.03 -30.56
N ILE A 68 -13.84 12.96 -30.48
CA ILE A 68 -14.54 12.09 -29.53
C ILE A 68 -14.14 10.63 -29.76
N GLU A 69 -14.06 10.18 -31.01
CA GLU A 69 -13.67 8.82 -31.35
C GLU A 69 -12.24 8.51 -30.89
N LEU A 70 -11.28 9.39 -31.23
CA LEU A 70 -9.88 9.27 -30.81
C LEU A 70 -9.74 9.19 -29.29
N LEU A 71 -10.32 10.15 -28.58
CA LEU A 71 -10.26 10.22 -27.12
C LEU A 71 -10.96 9.02 -26.46
N THR A 72 -12.05 8.52 -27.04
CA THR A 72 -12.74 7.32 -26.55
C THR A 72 -11.87 6.07 -26.71
N LYS A 73 -11.15 5.93 -27.82
CA LYS A 73 -10.23 4.81 -28.04
C LYS A 73 -9.08 4.83 -27.04
N ILE A 74 -8.46 6.00 -26.85
CA ILE A 74 -7.39 6.19 -25.86
C ILE A 74 -7.90 5.91 -24.45
N LYS A 75 -9.09 6.42 -24.09
CA LYS A 75 -9.71 6.17 -22.78
C LYS A 75 -9.87 4.69 -22.49
N ARG A 76 -10.41 3.92 -23.45
CA ARG A 76 -10.57 2.46 -23.30
C ARG A 76 -9.24 1.74 -23.08
N GLN A 77 -8.20 2.13 -23.81
CA GLN A 77 -6.87 1.55 -23.64
C GLN A 77 -6.34 1.84 -22.23
N LYS A 78 -6.43 3.10 -21.77
CA LYS A 78 -6.00 3.51 -20.43
C LYS A 78 -6.80 2.80 -19.33
N GLU A 79 -8.12 2.69 -19.48
CA GLU A 79 -8.97 1.96 -18.53
C GLU A 79 -8.55 0.50 -18.38
N ASN A 80 -8.22 -0.18 -19.49
CA ASN A 80 -7.71 -1.54 -19.44
C ASN A 80 -6.36 -1.64 -18.72
N ASP A 81 -5.44 -0.72 -18.97
CA ASP A 81 -4.14 -0.68 -18.29
C ASP A 81 -4.29 -0.41 -16.78
N MET A 82 -5.27 0.43 -16.40
CA MET A 82 -5.58 0.77 -15.01
C MET A 82 -6.20 -0.41 -14.24
N LEU A 83 -6.96 -1.29 -14.89
CA LEU A 83 -7.59 -2.45 -14.24
C LEU A 83 -6.58 -3.36 -13.55
N ALA A 84 -5.40 -3.56 -14.16
CA ALA A 84 -4.34 -4.36 -13.56
C ALA A 84 -3.82 -3.74 -12.25
N VAL A 85 -3.64 -2.42 -12.25
CA VAL A 85 -3.17 -1.67 -11.08
C VAL A 85 -4.22 -1.65 -9.97
N ILE A 86 -5.50 -1.45 -10.31
CA ILE A 86 -6.61 -1.50 -9.35
C ILE A 86 -6.68 -2.88 -8.69
N ASN A 87 -6.57 -3.95 -9.48
CA ASN A 87 -6.57 -5.30 -8.93
C ASN A 87 -5.37 -5.55 -8.00
N GLU A 88 -4.19 -5.03 -8.33
CA GLU A 88 -3.03 -5.10 -7.44
C GLU A 88 -3.28 -4.37 -6.11
N ILE A 89 -3.85 -3.16 -6.15
CA ILE A 89 -4.22 -2.39 -4.95
C ILE A 89 -5.24 -3.15 -4.10
N ASP A 90 -6.27 -3.73 -4.72
CA ASP A 90 -7.31 -4.50 -4.04
C ASP A 90 -6.74 -5.75 -3.35
N ILE A 91 -5.82 -6.45 -4.02
CA ILE A 91 -5.13 -7.60 -3.43
C ILE A 91 -4.29 -7.16 -2.24
N ASN A 92 -3.50 -6.08 -2.36
CA ASN A 92 -2.69 -5.55 -1.27
C ASN A 92 -3.56 -5.15 -0.07
N ASN A 93 -4.71 -4.52 -0.31
CA ASN A 93 -5.66 -4.14 0.74
C ASN A 93 -6.22 -5.35 1.49
N LYS A 94 -6.53 -6.46 0.79
CA LYS A 94 -6.94 -7.72 1.45
C LYS A 94 -5.86 -8.28 2.36
N TYR A 95 -4.60 -8.23 1.94
CA TYR A 95 -3.48 -8.64 2.79
C TYR A 95 -3.34 -7.75 4.03
N ILE A 96 -3.43 -6.42 3.85
CA ILE A 96 -3.39 -5.47 4.96
C ILE A 96 -4.48 -5.78 6.00
N SER A 97 -5.74 -5.92 5.58
CA SER A 97 -6.83 -6.24 6.50
C SER A 97 -6.62 -7.58 7.21
N GLY A 98 -6.16 -8.61 6.49
CA GLY A 98 -5.88 -9.93 7.07
C GLY A 98 -4.72 -9.93 8.08
N PHE A 99 -3.77 -9.01 7.97
CA PHE A 99 -2.72 -8.82 8.97
C PHE A 99 -3.22 -7.97 10.15
N GLU A 100 -3.99 -6.90 9.92
CA GLU A 100 -4.55 -6.05 10.98
C GLU A 100 -5.51 -6.81 11.90
N GLU A 101 -6.36 -7.70 11.37
CA GLU A 101 -7.28 -8.53 12.17
C GLU A 101 -6.55 -9.48 13.14
N ARG A 102 -5.35 -9.94 12.81
CA ARG A 102 -4.53 -10.81 13.68
C ARG A 102 -3.80 -10.02 14.78
N ARG A 103 -3.63 -8.72 14.58
CA ARG A 103 -2.64 -7.88 15.28
C ARG A 103 -3.14 -7.29 16.59
N VAL A 104 -4.45 -7.15 16.79
CA VAL A 104 -4.97 -6.21 17.79
C VAL A 104 -5.39 -6.95 19.07
N ASP A 105 -4.71 -6.61 20.18
CA ASP A 105 -5.00 -6.87 21.61
C ASP A 105 -4.46 -8.12 22.34
N SER A 106 -4.24 -9.27 21.68
CA SER A 106 -3.83 -10.47 22.45
C SER A 106 -2.38 -10.43 22.94
N PHE A 107 -1.41 -10.04 22.11
CA PHE A 107 0.02 -10.15 22.45
C PHE A 107 0.40 -9.32 23.68
N GLN A 108 -0.02 -8.06 23.74
CA GLN A 108 0.35 -7.17 24.85
C GLN A 108 -0.26 -7.64 26.19
N THR A 109 -1.48 -8.17 26.14
CA THR A 109 -2.17 -8.76 27.29
C THR A 109 -1.48 -10.05 27.73
N ASP A 110 -1.26 -10.96 26.78
CA ASP A 110 -0.61 -12.26 27.02
C ASP A 110 0.83 -12.08 27.49
N ARG A 111 1.57 -11.07 27.01
CA ARG A 111 2.92 -10.73 27.46
C ARG A 111 2.97 -10.38 28.95
N LYS A 112 1.99 -9.59 29.42
CA LYS A 112 1.87 -9.25 30.85
C LYS A 112 1.56 -10.49 31.68
N MET A 113 0.66 -11.36 31.21
CA MET A 113 0.36 -12.63 31.87
C MET A 113 1.56 -13.58 31.88
N TYR A 114 2.33 -13.61 30.78
CA TYR A 114 3.49 -14.47 30.60
C TYR A 114 4.55 -14.25 31.68
N SER A 115 4.80 -12.98 32.05
CA SER A 115 5.71 -12.64 33.16
C SER A 115 5.28 -13.28 34.49
N GLY A 116 3.97 -13.33 34.75
CA GLY A 116 3.40 -13.99 35.94
C GLY A 116 3.49 -15.51 35.88
N VAL A 117 3.18 -16.11 34.72
CA VAL A 117 3.30 -17.56 34.48
C VAL A 117 4.74 -18.02 34.67
N PHE A 118 5.70 -17.31 34.07
CA PHE A 118 7.12 -17.62 34.18
C PHE A 118 7.63 -17.47 35.61
N SER A 119 7.22 -16.41 36.32
CA SER A 119 7.55 -16.22 37.73
C SER A 119 7.06 -17.38 38.60
N GLN A 120 5.83 -17.87 38.37
CA GLN A 120 5.30 -19.00 39.10
C GLN A 120 6.01 -20.31 38.73
N HIS A 121 6.34 -20.49 37.45
CA HIS A 121 7.10 -21.65 37.00
C HIS A 121 8.47 -21.72 37.66
N LEU A 122 9.21 -20.61 37.74
CA LEU A 122 10.52 -20.54 38.41
C LEU A 122 10.42 -20.88 39.91
N LYS A 123 9.36 -20.46 40.60
CA LYS A 123 9.12 -20.83 42.01
C LYS A 123 8.91 -22.33 42.17
N THR A 124 8.08 -22.93 41.33
CA THR A 124 7.83 -24.37 41.34
C THR A 124 9.12 -25.12 41.02
N LEU A 125 9.86 -24.70 40.00
CA LEU A 125 11.14 -25.29 39.61
C LEU A 125 12.16 -25.25 40.76
N TYR A 126 12.26 -24.12 41.48
CA TYR A 126 13.15 -24.02 42.63
C TYR A 126 12.74 -24.97 43.76
N LYS A 127 11.44 -25.00 44.09
CA LYS A 127 10.90 -25.92 45.12
C LYS A 127 11.19 -27.37 44.75
N ASP A 128 10.91 -27.73 43.51
CA ASP A 128 11.14 -29.06 42.97
C ASP A 128 12.61 -29.47 43.07
N LEU A 129 13.54 -28.57 42.72
CA LEU A 129 14.99 -28.80 42.89
C LEU A 129 15.40 -28.99 44.35
N THR A 130 14.76 -28.30 45.30
CA THR A 130 15.06 -28.47 46.74
C THR A 130 14.48 -29.73 47.35
N GLU A 131 13.38 -30.24 46.80
CA GLU A 131 12.68 -31.44 47.27
C GLU A 131 13.05 -32.70 46.46
N ASP A 132 13.93 -32.57 45.46
CA ASP A 132 14.32 -33.61 44.50
C ASP A 132 13.12 -34.30 43.82
N ILE A 133 12.11 -33.48 43.49
CA ILE A 133 10.95 -33.86 42.70
C ILE A 133 10.95 -33.12 41.37
N PHE A 134 10.19 -33.58 40.38
CA PHE A 134 10.14 -32.96 39.07
C PHE A 134 8.69 -32.83 38.60
N THR A 135 7.99 -31.79 39.04
CA THR A 135 6.56 -31.58 38.78
C THR A 135 6.28 -30.36 37.89
N ALA A 136 7.21 -29.42 37.80
CA ALA A 136 7.08 -28.21 36.98
C ALA A 136 6.79 -28.55 35.51
N ASN A 137 5.67 -28.02 35.00
CA ASN A 137 5.27 -28.16 33.61
C ASN A 137 5.79 -26.98 32.77
N TRP A 138 6.65 -27.28 31.80
CA TRP A 138 7.20 -26.32 30.86
C TRP A 138 6.21 -25.91 29.76
N ASP A 139 5.16 -26.70 29.48
CA ASP A 139 4.21 -26.41 28.39
C ASP A 139 3.56 -25.03 28.53
N ASN A 140 3.26 -24.60 29.76
CA ASN A 140 2.66 -23.29 30.03
C ASN A 140 3.61 -22.13 29.71
N VAL A 141 4.91 -22.34 29.93
CA VAL A 141 5.96 -21.37 29.61
C VAL A 141 6.23 -21.39 28.10
N LEU A 142 6.30 -22.58 27.51
CA LEU A 142 6.57 -22.76 26.10
C LEU A 142 5.39 -22.32 25.20
N TYR A 143 4.19 -22.21 25.74
CA TYR A 143 3.02 -21.77 24.97
C TYR A 143 3.21 -20.36 24.38
N PHE A 144 3.85 -19.45 25.12
CA PHE A 144 3.99 -18.06 24.70
C PHE A 144 4.86 -17.92 23.45
N HIS A 145 6.08 -18.47 23.45
CA HIS A 145 6.93 -18.43 22.26
C HIS A 145 6.31 -19.19 21.08
N LYS A 146 5.72 -20.37 21.30
CA LYS A 146 5.04 -21.13 20.23
C LYS A 146 3.95 -20.31 19.52
N LYS A 147 3.27 -19.45 20.27
CA LYS A 147 2.20 -18.58 19.75
C LYS A 147 2.73 -17.32 19.08
N TYR A 148 3.80 -16.72 19.60
CA TYR A 148 4.19 -15.35 19.26
C TYR A 148 5.60 -15.18 18.69
N ALA A 149 6.49 -16.16 18.77
CA ALA A 149 7.89 -16.02 18.37
C ALA A 149 8.01 -15.63 16.89
N GLN A 150 7.34 -16.34 15.99
CA GLN A 150 7.41 -16.04 14.55
C GLN A 150 6.97 -14.61 14.19
N GLU A 151 5.96 -14.08 14.88
CA GLU A 151 5.39 -12.78 14.53
C GLU A 151 6.07 -11.62 15.27
N PHE A 152 6.47 -11.81 16.52
CA PHE A 152 6.91 -10.72 17.39
C PHE A 152 8.40 -10.78 17.74
N TYR A 153 9.06 -11.94 17.65
CA TYR A 153 10.47 -12.03 18.04
C TYR A 153 11.33 -11.38 16.96
N ARG A 154 12.38 -10.69 17.40
CA ARG A 154 13.29 -9.98 16.50
C ARG A 154 14.16 -10.96 15.74
N THR A 155 14.28 -10.75 14.45
CA THR A 155 15.18 -11.53 13.59
C THR A 155 16.57 -10.90 13.41
N GLU A 156 16.70 -9.63 13.77
CA GLU A 156 17.93 -8.86 13.61
C GLU A 156 18.59 -8.61 14.98
N ALA A 157 19.56 -9.44 15.35
CA ALA A 157 20.43 -9.27 16.51
C ALA A 157 21.71 -10.08 16.36
N ASP A 158 22.77 -9.70 17.08
CA ASP A 158 24.00 -10.50 17.15
C ASP A 158 23.79 -11.69 18.10
N GLU A 159 23.62 -12.89 17.53
CA GLU A 159 23.42 -14.14 18.27
C GLU A 159 24.57 -14.45 19.24
N SER A 160 25.79 -13.98 18.93
CA SER A 160 26.95 -14.19 19.78
C SER A 160 26.79 -13.50 21.13
N LEU A 161 25.98 -12.44 21.23
CA LEU A 161 25.64 -11.78 22.49
C LEU A 161 24.62 -12.59 23.30
N LEU A 162 23.72 -13.31 22.64
CA LEU A 162 22.68 -14.08 23.32
C LEU A 162 23.22 -15.39 23.89
N LYS A 163 24.16 -16.06 23.21
CA LYS A 163 24.72 -17.34 23.66
C LYS A 163 25.55 -17.20 24.95
N SER A 164 25.42 -18.15 25.87
CA SER A 164 26.29 -18.24 27.04
C SER A 164 27.58 -19.02 26.74
N GLU A 165 28.62 -18.75 27.52
CA GLU A 165 29.72 -19.69 27.69
C GLU A 165 29.31 -20.84 28.63
N SER A 166 30.23 -21.77 28.92
CA SER A 166 29.99 -22.82 29.91
C SER A 166 29.79 -22.21 31.31
N PHE A 167 28.71 -22.59 31.99
CA PHE A 167 28.39 -22.09 33.32
C PHE A 167 28.05 -23.23 34.29
N PRO A 168 28.31 -23.06 35.60
CA PRO A 168 27.87 -24.02 36.61
C PRO A 168 26.35 -24.02 36.70
N ALA A 169 25.74 -25.17 36.47
CA ALA A 169 24.28 -25.33 36.42
C ALA A 169 23.74 -26.32 37.46
N TYR A 170 22.47 -26.15 37.81
CA TYR A 170 21.60 -27.22 38.28
C TYR A 170 20.92 -27.87 37.07
N GLN A 171 20.77 -29.18 37.11
CA GLN A 171 20.06 -29.93 36.07
C GLN A 171 18.64 -30.20 36.55
N TYR A 172 17.66 -29.82 35.72
CA TYR A 172 16.25 -30.12 35.93
C TYR A 172 15.73 -30.87 34.72
N ARG A 173 15.76 -32.21 34.78
CA ARG A 173 15.54 -33.07 33.61
C ARG A 173 16.49 -32.67 32.47
N ASP A 174 15.94 -32.18 31.36
CA ASP A 174 16.67 -31.75 30.16
C ASP A 174 17.05 -30.26 30.19
N TYR A 175 16.74 -29.53 31.28
CA TYR A 175 17.00 -28.10 31.40
C TYR A 175 18.20 -27.82 32.30
N SER A 176 19.07 -26.91 31.86
CA SER A 176 20.22 -26.43 32.62
C SER A 176 19.97 -25.02 33.14
N ILE A 177 19.93 -24.85 34.46
CA ILE A 177 19.68 -23.56 35.11
C ILE A 177 20.95 -23.12 35.84
N GLU A 178 21.49 -21.95 35.49
CA GLU A 178 22.68 -21.42 36.14
C GLU A 178 22.48 -21.24 37.65
N ARG A 179 23.45 -21.68 38.45
CA ARG A 179 23.36 -21.62 39.92
C ARG A 179 23.29 -20.18 40.44
N LYS A 180 24.07 -19.27 39.84
CA LYS A 180 24.12 -17.85 40.19
C LYS A 180 22.79 -17.17 39.89
N LEU A 181 22.20 -17.45 38.71
CA LEU A 181 20.86 -17.00 38.34
C LEU A 181 19.82 -17.42 39.38
N LEU A 182 19.80 -18.71 39.74
CA LEU A 182 18.82 -19.24 40.68
C LEU A 182 18.91 -18.57 42.06
N GLY A 183 20.14 -18.29 42.52
CA GLY A 183 20.39 -17.53 43.74
C GLY A 183 19.84 -16.09 43.66
N ARG A 184 20.09 -15.38 42.55
CA ARG A 184 19.55 -14.02 42.33
C ARG A 184 18.01 -14.01 42.29
N LEU A 185 17.42 -14.97 41.59
CA LEU A 185 15.98 -15.13 41.50
C LEU A 185 15.35 -15.40 42.88
N ASN A 186 15.96 -16.26 43.69
CA ASN A 186 15.47 -16.57 45.03
C ASN A 186 15.43 -15.32 45.94
N ILE A 187 16.48 -14.50 45.90
CA ILE A 187 16.54 -13.24 46.67
C ILE A 187 15.37 -12.30 46.31
N GLN A 188 15.00 -12.24 45.04
CA GLN A 188 13.93 -11.37 44.53
C GLN A 188 12.54 -12.06 44.49
N GLY A 189 12.41 -13.23 45.11
CA GLY A 189 11.16 -13.98 45.18
C GLY A 189 10.64 -14.46 43.82
N PHE A 190 11.56 -14.72 42.89
CA PHE A 190 11.31 -15.22 41.52
C PHE A 190 10.40 -14.32 40.68
N LYS A 191 10.30 -13.03 41.02
CA LYS A 191 9.54 -12.07 40.22
C LYS A 191 10.38 -11.64 39.02
N VAL A 192 9.87 -11.91 37.83
CA VAL A 192 10.55 -11.57 36.57
C VAL A 192 9.61 -10.85 35.62
N ARG A 193 10.17 -10.07 34.70
CA ARG A 193 9.44 -9.39 33.63
C ARG A 193 10.02 -9.83 32.29
N PHE A 194 9.19 -10.34 31.40
CA PHE A 194 9.56 -10.54 30.01
C PHE A 194 9.88 -9.18 29.36
N VAL A 195 11.05 -9.06 28.75
CA VAL A 195 11.50 -7.83 28.08
C VAL A 195 11.22 -7.95 26.58
N CYS A 196 11.85 -8.93 25.95
CA CYS A 196 11.67 -9.23 24.54
C CYS A 196 12.20 -10.62 24.16
N GLY A 197 11.79 -11.11 22.99
CA GLY A 197 12.29 -12.33 22.38
C GLY A 197 13.03 -12.08 21.06
N TYR A 198 13.89 -13.02 20.71
CA TYR A 198 14.73 -13.07 19.51
C TYR A 198 14.54 -14.42 18.80
N LEU A 199 14.44 -14.39 17.48
CA LEU A 199 14.38 -15.55 16.60
C LEU A 199 15.48 -15.39 15.55
N ILE A 200 16.67 -15.93 15.83
CA ILE A 200 17.83 -15.79 14.95
C ILE A 200 18.06 -17.12 14.25
N ASP A 201 17.92 -17.11 12.92
CA ASP A 201 17.90 -18.31 12.07
C ASP A 201 16.86 -19.33 12.55
N THR A 202 17.29 -20.34 13.31
CA THR A 202 16.45 -21.38 13.90
C THR A 202 16.45 -21.38 15.43
N HIS A 203 17.15 -20.43 16.06
CA HIS A 203 17.30 -20.35 17.51
C HIS A 203 16.40 -19.27 18.13
N GLU A 204 15.69 -19.64 19.18
CA GLU A 204 14.79 -18.80 19.94
C GLU A 204 15.36 -18.48 21.32
N TYR A 205 15.40 -17.18 21.63
CA TYR A 205 15.88 -16.65 22.89
C TYR A 205 14.86 -15.68 23.48
N GLU A 206 14.72 -15.72 24.80
CA GLU A 206 13.89 -14.77 25.54
C GLU A 206 14.69 -14.05 26.61
N LEU A 207 14.60 -12.73 26.63
CA LEU A 207 15.24 -11.88 27.62
C LEU A 207 14.25 -11.50 28.70
N PHE A 208 14.65 -11.73 29.95
CA PHE A 208 13.89 -11.37 31.13
C PHE A 208 14.68 -10.42 32.02
N LYS A 209 13.98 -9.53 32.71
CA LYS A 209 14.52 -8.67 33.77
C LYS A 209 14.07 -9.22 35.13
N ILE A 210 15.00 -9.34 36.07
CA ILE A 210 14.66 -9.68 37.46
C ILE A 210 14.05 -8.44 38.12
N PHE A 211 12.91 -8.60 38.79
CA PHE A 211 12.22 -7.47 39.42
C PHE A 211 13.09 -6.83 40.50
N GLN A 212 13.08 -5.49 40.58
CA GLN A 212 13.88 -4.70 41.53
C GLN A 212 15.40 -4.96 41.47
N SER A 213 15.90 -5.46 40.34
CA SER A 213 17.31 -5.61 40.03
C SER A 213 17.60 -5.02 38.65
N ASP A 214 18.87 -4.72 38.38
CA ASP A 214 19.38 -4.43 37.03
C ASP A 214 19.92 -5.68 36.33
N ASP A 215 19.76 -6.84 36.96
CA ASP A 215 20.10 -8.14 36.38
C ASP A 215 19.07 -8.56 35.32
N TYR A 216 19.58 -9.05 34.20
CA TYR A 216 18.83 -9.69 33.13
C TYR A 216 19.26 -11.15 33.01
N PHE A 217 18.39 -11.99 32.45
CA PHE A 217 18.74 -13.36 32.14
C PHE A 217 18.08 -13.80 30.83
N ILE A 218 18.71 -14.77 30.18
CA ILE A 218 18.24 -15.35 28.93
C ILE A 218 17.66 -16.73 29.23
N PHE A 219 16.52 -17.00 28.63
CA PHE A 219 16.03 -18.35 28.41
C PHE A 219 16.28 -18.72 26.94
N SER A 220 17.22 -19.64 26.72
CA SER A 220 17.43 -20.24 25.40
C SER A 220 16.53 -21.46 25.28
N ILE A 221 15.55 -21.36 24.39
CA ILE A 221 14.48 -22.36 24.26
C ILE A 221 15.04 -23.63 23.64
N ASP A 222 15.82 -23.53 22.57
CA ASP A 222 16.40 -24.69 21.87
C ASP A 222 17.42 -25.43 22.72
N ASP A 223 18.32 -24.69 23.38
CA ASP A 223 19.33 -25.28 24.26
C ASP A 223 18.76 -25.70 25.62
N ARG A 224 17.52 -25.30 25.95
CA ARG A 224 16.87 -25.52 27.25
C ARG A 224 17.70 -24.98 28.41
N LYS A 225 18.30 -23.80 28.24
CA LYS A 225 19.22 -23.17 29.20
C LYS A 225 18.67 -21.87 29.76
N LEU A 226 18.88 -21.66 31.05
CA LEU A 226 18.63 -20.37 31.72
C LEU A 226 19.92 -19.87 32.37
N TYR A 227 20.34 -18.66 32.01
CA TYR A 227 21.59 -18.05 32.49
C TYR A 227 21.48 -16.53 32.56
N LEU A 228 22.24 -15.93 33.47
CA LEU A 228 22.38 -14.49 33.58
C LEU A 228 22.98 -13.89 32.31
N PHE A 229 22.47 -12.72 31.95
CA PHE A 229 23.01 -11.93 30.86
C PHE A 229 24.10 -11.00 31.42
N ASP A 230 25.36 -11.41 31.21
CA ASP A 230 26.54 -10.72 31.75
C ASP A 230 27.27 -9.86 30.67
N LYS A 231 26.64 -9.62 29.50
CA LYS A 231 27.21 -8.86 28.38
C LYS A 231 26.69 -7.42 28.29
N GLU A 232 27.26 -6.63 27.39
CA GLU A 232 26.86 -5.24 27.14
C GLU A 232 25.43 -5.17 26.57
N LEU A 233 24.48 -4.79 27.43
CA LEU A 233 23.07 -4.63 27.08
C LEU A 233 22.86 -3.57 25.97
N ASP A 234 23.71 -2.54 25.95
CA ASP A 234 23.64 -1.42 25.00
C ASP A 234 23.86 -1.84 23.53
N LYS A 235 24.43 -3.02 23.30
CA LYS A 235 24.63 -3.60 21.96
C LYS A 235 23.39 -4.34 21.44
N LEU A 236 22.38 -4.56 22.28
CA LEU A 236 21.13 -5.23 21.91
C LEU A 236 19.97 -4.23 21.90
N ASP A 237 19.13 -4.32 20.88
CA ASP A 237 17.81 -3.69 20.94
C ASP A 237 16.91 -4.48 21.90
N ILE A 238 16.70 -3.90 23.08
CA ILE A 238 15.82 -4.42 24.13
C ILE A 238 14.48 -3.68 24.20
N SER A 239 14.13 -2.89 23.17
CA SER A 239 12.82 -2.26 23.09
C SER A 239 11.71 -3.32 23.08
N GLU A 240 10.45 -2.92 23.20
CA GLU A 240 9.35 -3.87 23.15
C GLU A 240 9.23 -4.52 21.76
N ASN A 241 9.04 -5.84 21.72
CA ASN A 241 8.78 -6.54 20.46
C ASN A 241 7.58 -5.92 19.73
N GLN A 242 7.79 -5.57 18.46
CA GLN A 242 6.74 -5.13 17.55
C GLN A 242 6.37 -6.28 16.62
N SER A 243 5.14 -6.27 16.10
CA SER A 243 4.75 -7.25 15.08
C SER A 243 5.57 -7.02 13.81
N ASN A 244 6.24 -8.07 13.34
CA ASN A 244 6.99 -8.10 12.09
C ASN A 244 6.09 -7.80 10.88
N GLN A 245 4.77 -8.04 11.00
CA GLN A 245 3.79 -7.71 9.96
C GLN A 245 3.49 -6.22 9.87
N GLY A 246 3.78 -5.42 10.91
CA GLY A 246 3.58 -3.98 10.88
C GLY A 246 4.40 -3.30 9.78
N THR A 247 5.65 -3.69 9.65
CA THR A 247 6.53 -3.21 8.58
C THR A 247 6.00 -3.60 7.20
N ILE A 248 5.47 -4.82 7.06
CA ILE A 248 4.88 -5.32 5.80
C ILE A 248 3.62 -4.52 5.45
N ILE A 249 2.73 -4.28 6.41
CA ILE A 249 1.55 -3.44 6.25
C ILE A 249 1.95 -2.04 5.76
N ASP A 250 2.94 -1.42 6.41
CA ASP A 250 3.39 -0.07 6.05
C ASP A 250 4.02 -0.03 4.65
N GLN A 251 4.78 -1.05 4.28
CA GLN A 251 5.32 -1.20 2.93
C GLN A 251 4.21 -1.36 1.87
N LEU A 252 3.19 -2.18 2.16
CA LEU A 252 2.04 -2.37 1.26
C LEU A 252 1.22 -1.09 1.11
N LYS A 253 1.00 -0.34 2.19
CA LYS A 253 0.30 0.96 2.16
C LYS A 253 1.05 1.97 1.28
N ARG A 254 2.37 2.11 1.48
CA ARG A 254 3.22 2.99 0.64
C ARG A 254 3.20 2.55 -0.83
N LYS A 255 3.23 1.25 -1.10
CA LYS A 255 3.15 0.72 -2.47
C LYS A 255 1.82 1.06 -3.11
N ASN A 256 0.70 0.94 -2.40
CA ASN A 256 -0.62 1.33 -2.91
C ASN A 256 -0.68 2.82 -3.25
N GLU A 257 -0.17 3.71 -2.39
CA GLU A 257 -0.09 5.15 -2.67
C GLU A 257 0.74 5.45 -3.93
N GLN A 258 1.86 4.76 -4.13
CA GLN A 258 2.70 4.91 -5.32
C GLN A 258 1.97 4.41 -6.58
N LEU A 259 1.27 3.29 -6.50
CA LEU A 259 0.47 2.74 -7.60
C LEU A 259 -0.65 3.69 -7.99
N GLU A 260 -1.39 4.25 -7.02
CA GLU A 260 -2.44 5.24 -7.26
C GLU A 260 -1.90 6.51 -7.93
N LYS A 261 -0.77 7.02 -7.44
CA LYS A 261 -0.13 8.21 -8.01
C LYS A 261 0.32 7.97 -9.45
N SER A 262 1.04 6.87 -9.70
CA SER A 262 1.51 6.49 -11.04
C SER A 262 0.34 6.24 -12.00
N MET A 263 -0.74 5.62 -11.51
CA MET A 263 -1.96 5.39 -12.28
C MET A 263 -2.62 6.72 -12.69
N ASN A 264 -2.74 7.68 -11.78
CA ASN A 264 -3.28 9.01 -12.06
C ASN A 264 -2.40 9.80 -13.03
N GLU A 265 -1.08 9.71 -12.91
CA GLU A 265 -0.14 10.32 -13.87
C GLU A 265 -0.32 9.72 -15.27
N ARG A 266 -0.40 8.39 -15.37
CA ARG A 266 -0.62 7.69 -16.65
C ARG A 266 -1.98 7.99 -17.27
N LYS A 267 -3.03 8.19 -16.46
CA LYS A 267 -4.37 8.60 -16.92
C LYS A 267 -4.34 9.96 -17.62
N ARG A 268 -3.58 10.91 -17.07
CA ARG A 268 -3.42 12.26 -17.61
C ARG A 268 -2.46 12.33 -18.80
N ALA A 269 -1.43 11.47 -18.81
CA ALA A 269 -0.42 11.47 -19.86
C ALA A 269 -1.00 10.99 -21.21
N LEU A 270 -0.92 11.87 -22.22
CA LEU A 270 -1.25 11.56 -23.60
C LEU A 270 0.02 11.23 -24.39
N PRO A 271 -0.05 10.38 -25.43
CA PRO A 271 1.07 10.20 -26.33
C PRO A 271 1.47 11.52 -27.00
N PRO A 272 2.76 11.80 -27.22
CA PRO A 272 3.23 13.06 -27.81
C PRO A 272 2.60 13.37 -29.19
N GLU A 273 2.32 12.32 -29.97
CA GLU A 273 1.65 12.40 -31.26
C GLU A 273 0.22 12.94 -31.10
N VAL A 274 -0.50 12.50 -30.06
CA VAL A 274 -1.86 12.98 -29.75
C VAL A 274 -1.81 14.41 -29.25
N GLU A 275 -0.84 14.77 -28.40
CA GLU A 275 -0.66 16.16 -27.97
C GLU A 275 -0.38 17.10 -29.15
N GLY A 276 0.43 16.67 -30.11
CA GLY A 276 0.68 17.43 -31.35
C GLY A 276 -0.61 17.67 -32.13
N VAL A 277 -1.42 16.62 -32.31
CA VAL A 277 -2.73 16.72 -32.97
C VAL A 277 -3.68 17.65 -32.21
N LEU A 278 -3.72 17.59 -30.87
CA LEU A 278 -4.56 18.48 -30.07
C LEU A 278 -4.12 19.94 -30.18
N LYS A 279 -2.82 20.22 -30.22
CA LYS A 279 -2.28 21.58 -30.40
C LYS A 279 -2.59 22.13 -31.79
N ASP A 280 -2.42 21.33 -32.84
CA ASP A 280 -2.81 21.71 -34.20
C ASP A 280 -4.31 21.96 -34.29
N TYR A 281 -5.12 21.14 -33.61
CA TYR A 281 -6.55 21.31 -33.51
C TYR A 281 -6.93 22.61 -32.78
N ILE A 282 -6.30 22.91 -31.65
CA ILE A 282 -6.50 24.18 -30.92
C ILE A 282 -6.12 25.37 -31.79
N LYS A 283 -4.98 25.30 -32.47
CA LYS A 283 -4.51 26.36 -33.38
C LYS A 283 -5.48 26.56 -34.54
N ASN A 284 -6.08 25.50 -35.07
CA ASN A 284 -7.13 25.61 -36.06
C ASN A 284 -8.39 26.25 -35.46
N LEU A 285 -8.82 25.86 -34.26
CA LEU A 285 -9.91 26.52 -33.54
C LEU A 285 -9.64 28.00 -33.22
N GLU A 286 -8.37 28.41 -33.07
CA GLU A 286 -7.96 29.81 -32.81
C GLU A 286 -7.84 30.65 -34.08
N ASN A 287 -7.33 30.06 -35.16
CA ASN A 287 -7.22 30.70 -36.47
C ASN A 287 -8.55 30.73 -37.22
N ILE A 288 -9.56 30.01 -36.73
CA ILE A 288 -10.94 30.19 -37.13
C ILE A 288 -11.41 31.51 -36.50
N ASP A 289 -11.33 32.58 -37.28
CA ASP A 289 -12.22 33.72 -37.09
C ASP A 289 -13.63 33.19 -37.41
N ILE A 290 -14.31 32.69 -36.35
CA ILE A 290 -15.53 31.87 -36.36
C ILE A 290 -16.61 32.48 -37.28
N MET A 291 -16.60 33.80 -37.47
CA MET A 291 -17.58 34.50 -38.29
C MET A 291 -17.16 34.70 -39.75
N SER A 292 -15.87 34.66 -40.12
CA SER A 292 -15.45 35.00 -41.50
C SER A 292 -15.23 33.78 -42.39
N LYS A 293 -14.73 32.66 -41.85
CA LYS A 293 -14.51 31.42 -42.64
C LYS A 293 -15.59 30.37 -42.53
N ILE A 294 -16.54 30.52 -41.60
CA ILE A 294 -17.80 29.77 -41.67
C ILE A 294 -18.58 30.07 -42.95
N PHE A 295 -18.25 31.18 -43.64
CA PHE A 295 -18.80 31.58 -44.93
C PHE A 295 -17.97 31.16 -46.15
N ASP A 296 -16.71 30.74 -45.99
CA ASP A 296 -15.79 30.31 -47.07
C ASP A 296 -15.42 28.81 -46.91
N PHE A 297 -16.42 27.97 -46.68
CA PHE A 297 -16.25 26.52 -46.61
C PHE A 297 -16.42 25.88 -47.99
N ASP A 298 -15.36 25.94 -48.81
CA ASP A 298 -15.16 25.01 -49.91
C ASP A 298 -13.94 24.13 -49.65
N GLU A 299 -14.14 22.85 -50.00
CA GLU A 299 -13.21 21.73 -50.15
C GLU A 299 -11.73 21.98 -49.82
N GLU A 300 -11.25 21.38 -48.73
CA GLU A 300 -10.03 20.55 -48.67
C GLU A 300 -9.63 20.36 -47.22
N THR A 301 -9.74 19.14 -46.69
CA THR A 301 -8.86 18.78 -45.58
C THR A 301 -8.53 17.29 -45.58
N ASN A 302 -7.50 16.97 -46.36
CA ASN A 302 -6.65 15.78 -46.28
C ASN A 302 -6.12 15.46 -44.86
N ILE A 303 -6.35 16.34 -43.88
CA ILE A 303 -5.96 16.18 -42.48
C ILE A 303 -6.76 15.05 -41.79
N LEU A 304 -8.03 14.82 -42.17
CA LEU A 304 -8.85 13.74 -41.59
C LEU A 304 -8.30 12.33 -41.87
N ARG A 305 -7.77 12.11 -43.07
CA ARG A 305 -7.10 10.85 -43.44
C ARG A 305 -5.73 10.71 -42.80
N ALA A 306 -5.00 11.80 -42.61
CA ALA A 306 -3.73 11.78 -41.90
C ALA A 306 -3.90 11.40 -40.40
N MET A 307 -4.95 11.89 -39.74
CA MET A 307 -5.27 11.56 -38.33
C MET A 307 -5.69 10.09 -38.13
N LEU A 308 -6.42 9.50 -39.09
CA LEU A 308 -6.80 8.07 -39.06
C LEU A 308 -5.64 7.15 -39.48
N ASN A 309 -4.84 7.53 -40.48
CA ASN A 309 -3.74 6.69 -41.01
C ASN A 309 -2.52 6.62 -40.09
N LEU A 310 -2.22 7.66 -39.30
CA LEU A 310 -1.17 7.60 -38.27
C LEU A 310 -1.49 6.56 -37.17
N ASN A 311 -2.75 6.14 -37.03
CA ASN A 311 -3.20 5.15 -36.06
C ASN A 311 -3.41 3.73 -36.62
N LEU A 312 -3.34 3.54 -37.95
CA LEU A 312 -3.48 2.22 -38.60
C LEU A 312 -2.13 1.53 -38.88
N ASN A 313 -1.03 2.28 -38.94
CA ASN A 313 0.30 1.76 -39.29
C ASN A 313 1.23 1.48 -38.10
N ASN A 314 0.80 1.72 -36.85
CA ASN A 314 1.61 1.49 -35.64
C ASN A 314 1.11 0.32 -34.76
N ASN A 315 0.41 -0.65 -35.36
CA ASN A 315 0.07 -1.94 -34.71
C ASN A 315 1.10 -3.02 -35.07
#